data_AF-A0A2N0QGL4-F1
#
_entry.id   AF-A0A2N0QGL4-F1
#
_cell.length_a   1.000
_cell.length_b   1.000
_cell.length_c   1.000
_cell.angle_alpha   90.00
_cell.angle_beta   90.00
_cell.angle_gamma   90.00
#
_symmetry.space_group_name_H-M   'P 1'
#
loop_
_entity.id
_entity.type
_entity.pdbx_description
1 polymer ?
#
loop_
_entity_poly.entity_id
_entity_poly.type
_entity_poly.pdbx_seq_one_letter_code
_entity_poly.pdbx_strand_id
1 'polypeptide(L)'
;MHGEGHTLADFSVSNDVEGADTLIQKVSRTAEKNQLHELKIGMESTDQYSWHLAHYLKKQLHRVLPHVQTAIYMLNARKVA
;
A
#
# COMPACT_ATOMS: atom_id res chain seq x y z
N MET A 1 -0.20 6.31 -8.46
CA MET A 1 -0.32 7.02 -9.75
C MET A 1 -0.88 8.41 -9.47
N HIS A 2 -0.37 9.44 -10.14
CA HIS A 2 -0.97 10.78 -10.11
C HIS A 2 -2.26 10.78 -10.95
N GLY A 3 -3.17 11.75 -10.74
CA GLY A 3 -4.48 11.80 -11.40
C GLY A 3 -4.45 11.78 -12.94
N GLU A 4 -3.31 12.07 -13.56
CA GLU A 4 -3.06 12.00 -15.00
C GLU A 4 -2.47 10.65 -15.48
N GLY A 5 -2.36 9.65 -14.59
CA GLY A 5 -1.83 8.32 -14.92
C GLY A 5 -0.32 8.17 -14.76
N HIS A 6 0.39 9.18 -14.25
CA HIS A 6 1.83 9.11 -14.06
C HIS A 6 2.23 8.21 -12.88
N THR A 7 3.17 7.28 -13.12
CA THR A 7 3.80 6.47 -12.08
C THR A 7 4.70 7.34 -11.22
N LEU A 8 4.39 7.45 -9.92
CA LEU A 8 5.15 8.27 -8.97
C LEU A 8 6.38 7.54 -8.42
N ALA A 9 6.29 6.21 -8.29
CA ALA A 9 7.35 5.33 -7.86
C ALA A 9 7.01 3.89 -8.29
N ASP A 10 8.03 3.13 -8.67
CA ASP A 10 7.97 1.67 -8.79
C ASP A 10 9.06 1.08 -7.89
N PHE A 11 8.75 -0.01 -7.21
CA PHE A 11 9.71 -0.72 -6.38
C PHE A 11 9.21 -2.12 -6.03
N SER A 12 10.15 -3.01 -5.73
CA SER A 12 9.89 -4.33 -5.16
C SER A 12 10.46 -4.40 -3.74
N VAL A 13 9.80 -5.18 -2.88
CA VAL A 13 10.23 -5.46 -1.50
C VAL A 13 10.14 -6.96 -1.25
N SER A 14 10.93 -7.47 -0.29
CA SER A 14 10.84 -8.87 0.15
C SER A 14 9.48 -9.15 0.82
N ASN A 15 9.01 -10.39 0.77
CA ASN A 15 7.75 -10.80 1.39
C ASN A 15 7.95 -11.18 2.87
N ASP A 16 8.56 -10.27 3.62
CA ASP A 16 8.93 -10.46 5.03
C ASP A 16 8.64 -9.17 5.81
N VAL A 17 8.78 -9.21 7.14
CA VAL A 17 8.51 -8.06 8.02
C VAL A 17 9.37 -6.84 7.64
N GLU A 18 10.65 -7.04 7.32
CA GLU A 18 11.53 -5.95 6.86
C GLU A 18 11.08 -5.36 5.51
N GLY A 19 10.58 -6.21 4.61
CA GLY A 19 10.05 -5.74 3.32
C GLY A 19 8.76 -4.93 3.50
N ALA A 20 7.90 -5.34 4.44
CA ALA A 20 6.71 -4.58 4.79
C ALA A 20 7.05 -3.20 5.42
N ASP A 21 8.07 -3.13 6.26
CA ASP A 21 8.56 -1.85 6.81
C ASP A 21 9.12 -0.95 5.70
N THR A 22 9.96 -1.53 4.82
CA THR A 22 10.52 -0.83 3.66
C THR A 22 9.43 -0.28 2.74
N LEU A 23 8.35 -1.05 2.52
CA LEU A 23 7.18 -0.63 1.75
C LEU A 23 6.53 0.61 2.38
N ILE A 24 6.32 0.63 3.69
CA ILE A 24 5.74 1.79 4.40
C ILE A 24 6.64 3.01 4.27
N GLN A 25 7.94 2.86 4.47
CA GLN A 25 8.91 3.95 4.34
C GLN A 25 8.88 4.57 2.94
N LYS A 26 8.86 3.75 1.89
CA LYS A 26 8.80 4.24 0.50
C LYS A 26 7.48 4.93 0.19
N VAL A 27 6.36 4.37 0.66
CA VAL A 27 5.03 4.96 0.49
C VAL A 27 4.94 6.31 1.21
N SER A 28 5.39 6.39 2.47
CA SER A 28 5.39 7.64 3.25
C SER A 28 6.21 8.72 2.57
N ARG A 29 7.45 8.40 2.18
CA ARG A 29 8.33 9.35 1.49
C ARG A 29 7.73 9.85 0.18
N THR A 30 7.05 8.97 -0.56
CA THR A 30 6.37 9.34 -1.80
C THR A 30 5.15 10.21 -1.53
N ALA A 31 4.38 9.91 -0.48
CA ALA A 31 3.21 10.69 -0.09
C ALA A 31 3.60 12.11 0.36
N GLU A 32 4.63 12.24 1.18
CA GLU A 32 5.13 13.54 1.66
C GLU A 32 5.72 14.37 0.51
N LYS A 33 6.54 13.76 -0.36
CA LYS A 33 7.15 14.44 -1.51
C LYS A 33 6.11 15.02 -2.47
N ASN A 34 4.96 14.34 -2.63
CA ASN A 34 3.91 14.74 -3.54
C ASN A 34 2.72 15.41 -2.83
N GLN A 35 2.83 15.68 -1.52
CA GLN A 35 1.77 16.27 -0.69
C GLN A 35 0.40 15.59 -0.89
N LEU A 36 0.38 14.25 -0.89
CA LEU A 36 -0.84 13.50 -1.16
C LEU A 36 -1.84 13.63 0.00
N HIS A 37 -3.11 13.87 -0.32
CA HIS A 37 -4.21 13.86 0.66
C HIS A 37 -4.95 12.52 0.72
N GLU A 38 -4.84 11.72 -0.35
CA GLU A 38 -5.49 10.42 -0.47
C GLU A 38 -4.48 9.39 -0.98
N LEU A 39 -4.48 8.19 -0.36
CA LEU A 39 -3.66 7.06 -0.75
C LEU A 39 -4.55 5.82 -0.91
N LYS A 40 -4.67 5.35 -2.15
CA LYS A 40 -5.37 4.12 -2.50
C LYS A 40 -4.36 3.02 -2.81
N ILE A 41 -4.43 1.91 -2.07
CA ILE A 41 -3.57 0.74 -2.26
C ILE A 41 -4.43 -0.40 -2.80
N GLY A 42 -4.20 -0.78 -4.05
CA GLY A 42 -4.72 -2.03 -4.60
C GLY A 42 -3.76 -3.16 -4.31
N MET A 43 -4.25 -4.23 -3.70
CA MET A 43 -3.47 -5.43 -3.39
C MET A 43 -4.05 -6.60 -4.15
N GLU A 44 -3.27 -7.16 -5.06
CA GLU A 44 -3.55 -8.45 -5.70
C GLU A 44 -2.63 -9.50 -5.08
N SER A 45 -3.22 -10.58 -4.58
CA SER A 45 -2.46 -11.67 -3.99
C SER A 45 -3.26 -12.96 -4.13
N THR A 46 -2.55 -14.04 -4.42
CA THR A 46 -3.11 -15.37 -4.64
C THR A 46 -3.31 -16.18 -3.36
N ASP A 47 -2.84 -15.66 -2.22
CA ASP A 47 -2.66 -16.42 -0.98
C ASP A 47 -3.32 -15.76 0.23
N GLN A 48 -3.57 -16.55 1.28
CA GLN A 48 -4.24 -16.09 2.51
C GLN A 48 -3.51 -14.94 3.26
N TYR A 49 -2.23 -14.72 2.95
CA TYR A 49 -1.39 -13.73 3.62
C TYR A 49 -1.73 -12.26 3.29
N SER A 50 -2.51 -12.00 2.23
CA SER A 50 -2.86 -10.62 1.87
C SER A 50 -3.68 -9.92 2.94
N TRP A 51 -4.48 -10.66 3.73
CA TRP A 51 -5.26 -10.07 4.82
C TRP A 51 -4.37 -9.52 5.95
N HIS A 52 -3.35 -10.29 6.35
CA HIS A 52 -2.40 -9.87 7.38
C HIS A 52 -1.60 -8.65 6.95
N LEU A 53 -1.15 -8.63 5.69
CA LEU A 53 -0.44 -7.49 5.12
C LEU A 53 -1.34 -6.25 5.00
N ALA A 54 -2.58 -6.41 4.53
CA ALA A 54 -3.54 -5.30 4.44
C ALA A 54 -3.82 -4.68 5.82
N HIS A 55 -4.00 -5.52 6.85
CA HIS A 55 -4.22 -5.03 8.21
C HIS A 55 -2.98 -4.31 8.78
N TYR A 56 -1.79 -4.87 8.55
CA TYR A 56 -0.53 -4.25 8.96
C TYR A 56 -0.32 -2.89 8.29
N LEU A 57 -0.53 -2.81 6.97
CA LEU A 57 -0.43 -1.56 6.21
C LEU A 57 -1.43 -0.52 6.72
N LYS A 58 -2.69 -0.89 6.94
CA LYS A 58 -3.71 0.03 7.47
C LYS A 58 -3.28 0.64 8.82
N LYS A 59 -2.79 -0.21 9.73
CA LYS A 59 -2.37 0.23 11.07
C LYS A 59 -1.14 1.13 11.03
N GLN A 60 -0.13 0.75 10.26
CA GLN A 60 1.11 1.53 10.19
C GLN A 60 0.90 2.84 9.42
N LEU A 61 0.22 2.81 8.27
CA LEU A 61 -0.01 4.01 7.48
C LEU A 61 -0.84 5.05 8.23
N HIS A 62 -1.84 4.64 9.01
CA HIS A 62 -2.55 5.57 9.89
C HIS A 62 -1.65 6.21 10.95
N ARG A 63 -0.59 5.51 11.39
CA ARG A 63 0.37 6.03 12.37
C ARG A 63 1.37 7.01 11.77
N VAL A 64 1.93 6.70 10.59
CA VAL A 64 2.92 7.58 9.93
C VAL A 64 2.29 8.71 9.10
N LEU A 65 1.08 8.50 8.57
CA LEU A 65 0.37 9.44 7.70
C LEU A 65 -1.05 9.72 8.23
N PRO A 66 -1.22 10.27 9.44
CA PRO A 66 -2.55 10.49 10.03
C PRO A 66 -3.41 11.49 9.24
N HIS A 67 -2.78 12.37 8.45
CA HIS A 67 -3.44 13.38 7.63
C HIS A 67 -3.84 12.87 6.23
N VAL A 68 -3.42 11.66 5.86
CA VAL A 68 -3.69 11.08 4.54
C VAL A 68 -4.82 10.07 4.68
N GLN A 69 -5.87 10.24 3.89
CA GLN A 69 -6.93 9.26 3.85
C GLN A 69 -6.44 8.00 3.13
N THR A 70 -6.35 6.88 3.85
CA THR A 70 -5.86 5.62 3.32
C THR A 70 -6.99 4.63 3.07
N ALA A 71 -7.03 4.06 1.86
CA ALA A 71 -7.97 3.01 1.48
C ALA A 71 -7.20 1.82 0.88
N ILE A 72 -7.47 0.63 1.40
CA ILE A 72 -6.84 -0.62 0.94
C ILE A 72 -7.91 -1.49 0.30
N TYR A 73 -7.72 -1.82 -0.98
CA TYR A 73 -8.59 -2.65 -1.78
C TYR A 73 -7.89 -3.99 -2.03
N MET A 74 -8.48 -5.08 -1.55
CA MET A 74 -7.98 -6.43 -1.85
C MET A 74 -8.73 -6.99 -3.05
N LEU A 75 -7.99 -7.28 -4.11
CA LEU A 75 -8.45 -8.02 -5.28
C LEU A 75 -8.05 -9.48 -5.05
N ASN A 76 -8.97 -10.26 -4.52
CA ASN A 76 -8.76 -11.70 -4.38
C ASN A 76 -9.12 -12.38 -5.70
N ALA A 77 -8.14 -13.02 -6.33
CA ALA A 77 -8.38 -13.98 -7.40
C ALA A 77 -8.88 -15.32 -6.82
N ARG A 78 -9.91 -15.31 -5.97
CA ARG A 78 -10.70 -16.53 -5.78
C ARG A 78 -11.51 -16.70 -7.05
N LYS A 79 -11.14 -17.70 -7.86
CA LYS A 79 -11.93 -18.20 -8.98
C LYS A 79 -13.42 -18.00 -8.70
N VAL A 80 -14.09 -17.23 -9.55
CA VAL A 80 -15.47 -17.56 -9.88
C VAL A 80 -15.34 -18.94 -10.54
N ALA A 81 -15.58 -19.98 -9.75
CA ALA A 81 -15.72 -21.34 -10.22
C ALA A 81 -17.19 -21.59 -10.54
#